data_AF-A0A2E2TL40-F1
#
_entry.id   AF-A0A2E2TL40-F1
#
_cell.length_a   1.000
_cell.length_b   1.000
_cell.length_c   1.000
_cell.angle_alpha   90.00
_cell.angle_beta   90.00
_cell.angle_gamma   90.00
#
_symmetry.space_group_name_H-M   'P 1'
#
loop_
_entity.id
_entity.type
_entity.pdbx_description
1 polymer ?
#
loop_
_entity_poly.entity_id
_entity_poly.type
_entity_poly.pdbx_seq_one_letter_code
_entity_poly.pdbx_strand_id
1 'polypeptide(L)'
;MTNNVSDIIQLLASQDAITLQDALNALLNYIHRYQSLFDRMLNIQANMPVQSTDSGFRRQRFTQSHQYQDIQKLLQKFQTYLIKFEREQACTLNHPERVDEYQKMLLSALDKYIKAVKHIYQGKATSFASVLNDALALQNLLEHYFLNPSQATEANTPTTETLSQTVSNHQLNNNSKYVYVRIFHRLMPTLATPNANFSWIKSLLDSVTHAEKHGFGVYAEEEDVVKSLKDDQYGYITLQINEEQDITAQRPEKICPIVGCPLLTITNINLDNILRLTHNQVNYNIKDGILHRNN
;
A
#
# COMPACT_ATOMS: atom_id res chain seq x y z
N MET A 1 -8.13 15.28 2.13
CA MET A 1 -7.42 14.52 3.17
C MET A 1 -7.19 13.13 2.62
N THR A 2 -5.93 12.75 2.50
CA THR A 2 -5.42 11.52 1.87
C THR A 2 -5.66 10.33 2.79
N ASN A 3 -6.44 9.33 2.33
CA ASN A 3 -6.96 8.24 3.17
C ASN A 3 -6.18 6.92 3.03
N ASN A 4 -4.97 6.93 2.46
CA ASN A 4 -4.15 5.73 2.37
C ASN A 4 -3.18 5.65 3.57
N VAL A 5 -3.05 4.47 4.17
CA VAL A 5 -2.11 4.23 5.29
C VAL A 5 -0.67 4.56 4.87
N SER A 6 -0.34 4.32 3.60
CA SER A 6 0.94 4.73 3.00
C SER A 6 1.13 6.26 2.96
N ASP A 7 0.06 7.04 2.72
CA ASP A 7 0.13 8.52 2.74
C ASP A 7 0.34 9.03 4.16
N ILE A 8 -0.27 8.37 5.15
CA ILE A 8 -0.14 8.72 6.57
C ILE A 8 1.25 8.36 7.08
N ILE A 9 1.84 7.25 6.62
CA ILE A 9 3.24 6.89 6.88
C ILE A 9 4.20 7.88 6.20
N GLN A 10 3.91 8.33 4.97
CA GLN A 10 4.72 9.37 4.31
C GLN A 10 4.59 10.72 4.99
N LEU A 11 3.42 11.08 5.50
CA LEU A 11 3.19 12.28 6.30
C LEU A 11 3.90 12.21 7.67
N LEU A 12 4.00 11.02 8.29
CA LEU A 12 4.82 10.81 9.50
C LEU A 12 6.32 11.01 9.20
N ALA A 13 6.77 10.60 8.01
CA ALA A 13 8.15 10.78 7.58
C ALA A 13 8.46 12.24 7.18
N SER A 14 7.44 13.05 6.84
CA SER A 14 7.61 14.44 6.38
C SER A 14 7.67 15.49 7.49
N GLN A 15 7.78 15.09 8.76
CA GLN A 15 7.90 15.97 9.95
C GLN A 15 6.71 16.90 10.22
N ASP A 16 5.57 16.72 9.55
CA ASP A 16 4.34 17.44 9.91
C ASP A 16 3.70 16.80 11.15
N ALA A 17 3.23 17.62 12.09
CA ALA A 17 2.65 17.16 13.35
C ALA A 17 1.31 16.44 13.12
N ILE A 18 1.36 15.12 12.99
CA ILE A 18 0.16 14.27 12.92
C ILE A 18 -0.47 14.20 14.31
N THR A 19 -1.78 14.41 14.39
CA THR A 19 -2.51 14.29 15.65
C THR A 19 -2.86 12.83 15.94
N LEU A 20 -3.07 12.49 17.22
CA LEU A 20 -3.60 11.18 17.60
C LEU A 20 -4.97 10.90 16.93
N GLN A 21 -5.78 11.93 16.65
CA GLN A 21 -7.04 11.75 15.93
C GLN A 21 -6.82 11.34 14.46
N ASP A 22 -5.81 11.89 13.79
CA ASP A 22 -5.46 11.50 12.42
C ASP A 22 -4.98 10.04 12.37
N ALA A 23 -4.22 9.62 13.37
CA ALA A 23 -3.81 8.23 13.55
C ALA A 23 -4.99 7.27 13.75
N LEU A 24 -5.98 7.65 14.58
CA LEU A 24 -7.19 6.86 14.81
C LEU A 24 -8.06 6.75 13.56
N ASN A 25 -8.18 7.85 12.80
CA ASN A 25 -8.87 7.86 11.50
C ASN A 25 -8.16 6.96 10.47
N ALA A 26 -6.82 6.98 10.45
CA ALA A 26 -6.00 6.06 9.63
C ALA A 26 -6.34 4.60 9.92
N LEU A 27 -6.43 4.25 11.20
CA LEU A 27 -6.73 2.92 11.69
C LEU A 27 -8.14 2.47 11.31
N LEU A 28 -9.14 3.35 11.42
CA LEU A 28 -10.51 3.04 10.99
C LEU A 28 -10.57 2.78 9.47
N ASN A 29 -9.90 3.60 8.67
CA ASN A 29 -9.83 3.42 7.22
C ASN A 29 -9.11 2.12 6.84
N TYR A 30 -8.01 1.79 7.52
CA TYR A 30 -7.32 0.52 7.38
C TYR A 30 -8.26 -0.66 7.63
N ILE A 31 -8.95 -0.65 8.77
CA ILE A 31 -9.88 -1.72 9.15
C ILE A 31 -10.96 -1.91 8.10
N HIS A 32 -11.59 -0.82 7.63
CA HIS A 32 -12.64 -0.88 6.62
C HIS A 32 -12.16 -1.43 5.28
N ARG A 33 -10.97 -0.98 4.83
CA ARG A 33 -10.36 -1.47 3.59
C ARG A 33 -10.14 -2.98 3.64
N TYR A 34 -9.56 -3.47 4.73
CA TYR A 34 -9.21 -4.88 4.85
C TYR A 34 -10.41 -5.78 5.18
N GLN A 35 -11.42 -5.29 5.91
CA GLN A 35 -12.71 -6.01 6.04
C GLN A 35 -13.34 -6.28 4.67
N SER A 36 -13.43 -5.24 3.82
CA SER A 36 -13.96 -5.38 2.46
C SER A 36 -13.15 -6.36 1.60
N LEU A 37 -11.82 -6.37 1.75
CA LEU A 37 -10.95 -7.33 1.09
C LEU A 37 -11.24 -8.78 1.53
N PHE A 38 -11.29 -9.03 2.84
CA PHE A 38 -11.56 -10.36 3.38
C PHE A 38 -12.96 -10.88 3.02
N ASP A 39 -13.97 -10.00 3.02
CA ASP A 39 -15.32 -10.36 2.59
C ASP A 39 -15.35 -10.78 1.11
N ARG A 40 -14.63 -10.05 0.24
CA ARG A 40 -14.49 -10.42 -1.18
C ARG A 40 -13.79 -11.77 -1.33
N MET A 41 -12.71 -12.01 -0.58
CA MET A 41 -11.98 -13.27 -0.62
C MET A 41 -12.84 -14.45 -0.19
N LEU A 42 -13.61 -14.29 0.90
CA LEU A 42 -14.56 -15.30 1.37
C LEU A 42 -15.67 -15.55 0.36
N ASN A 43 -16.22 -14.49 -0.26
CA ASN A 43 -17.26 -14.62 -1.28
C ASN A 43 -16.76 -15.32 -2.56
N ILE A 44 -15.55 -14.99 -3.02
CA ILE A 44 -14.89 -15.70 -4.14
C ILE A 44 -14.69 -17.17 -3.76
N GLN A 45 -14.20 -17.45 -2.55
CA GLN A 45 -14.05 -18.82 -2.07
C GLN A 45 -15.38 -19.55 -1.89
N ALA A 46 -16.50 -18.89 -1.64
CA ALA A 46 -17.81 -19.53 -1.58
C ALA A 46 -18.33 -19.89 -2.97
N ASN A 47 -18.13 -19.01 -3.96
CA ASN A 47 -18.74 -19.13 -5.29
C ASN A 47 -17.87 -19.85 -6.33
N MET A 48 -16.63 -20.25 -6.02
CA MET A 48 -15.82 -21.03 -6.95
C MET A 48 -16.48 -22.38 -7.29
N PRO A 49 -16.70 -22.70 -8.58
CA PRO A 49 -17.31 -23.96 -8.99
C PRO A 49 -16.43 -25.13 -8.56
N VAL A 50 -17.06 -26.17 -7.99
CA VAL A 50 -16.37 -27.38 -7.52
C VAL A 50 -16.04 -28.26 -8.74
N GLN A 51 -15.07 -27.85 -9.54
CA GLN A 51 -14.69 -28.60 -10.75
C GLN A 51 -13.72 -29.76 -10.49
N SER A 52 -13.16 -29.86 -9.29
CA SER A 52 -12.21 -30.92 -8.93
C SER A 52 -12.85 -31.93 -7.98
N THR A 53 -12.83 -33.21 -8.35
CA THR A 53 -13.10 -34.37 -7.47
C THR A 53 -11.95 -34.66 -6.50
N ASP A 54 -10.87 -33.87 -6.56
CA ASP A 54 -9.69 -34.06 -5.72
C ASP A 54 -9.97 -33.67 -4.26
N SER A 55 -9.86 -34.66 -3.38
CA SER A 55 -10.04 -34.52 -1.93
C SER A 55 -9.00 -33.59 -1.28
N GLY A 56 -7.81 -33.45 -1.88
CA GLY A 56 -6.77 -32.53 -1.40
C GLY A 56 -7.16 -31.07 -1.57
N PHE A 57 -7.75 -30.73 -2.73
CA PHE A 57 -8.19 -29.37 -3.05
C PHE A 57 -9.32 -28.90 -2.13
N ARG A 58 -10.25 -29.81 -1.79
CA ARG A 58 -11.35 -29.51 -0.84
C ARG A 58 -10.84 -29.21 0.56
N ARG A 59 -9.86 -29.97 1.07
CA ARG A 59 -9.25 -29.72 2.39
C ARG A 59 -8.52 -28.39 2.43
N GLN A 60 -7.76 -28.06 1.39
CA GLN A 60 -7.02 -26.79 1.32
C GLN A 60 -7.96 -25.57 1.28
N ARG A 61 -9.07 -25.64 0.53
CA ARG A 61 -10.11 -24.59 0.49
C ARG A 61 -10.77 -24.40 1.86
N PHE A 62 -11.05 -25.48 2.58
CA PHE A 62 -11.67 -25.42 3.91
C PHE A 62 -10.74 -24.78 4.95
N THR A 63 -9.45 -25.14 4.95
CA THR A 63 -8.45 -24.56 5.86
C THR A 63 -8.23 -23.07 5.60
N GLN A 64 -8.17 -22.64 4.33
CA GLN A 64 -8.00 -21.22 4.00
C GLN A 64 -9.23 -20.38 4.36
N SER A 65 -10.44 -20.92 4.18
CA SER A 65 -11.67 -20.21 4.55
C SER A 65 -11.74 -19.94 6.05
N HIS A 66 -11.38 -20.93 6.88
CA HIS A 66 -11.30 -20.75 8.34
C HIS A 66 -10.25 -19.71 8.74
N GLN A 67 -9.08 -19.75 8.11
CA GLN A 67 -8.00 -18.78 8.33
C GLN A 67 -8.44 -17.34 8.04
N TYR A 68 -9.20 -17.11 6.97
CA TYR A 68 -9.73 -15.78 6.64
C TYR A 68 -10.82 -15.33 7.63
N GLN A 69 -11.70 -16.24 8.05
CA GLN A 69 -12.69 -15.94 9.09
C GLN A 69 -12.04 -15.56 10.43
N ASP A 70 -10.94 -16.21 10.80
CA ASP A 70 -10.23 -15.90 12.04
C ASP A 70 -9.51 -14.55 11.97
N ILE A 71 -8.91 -14.20 10.82
CA ILE A 71 -8.40 -12.83 10.60
C ILE A 71 -9.55 -11.80 10.73
N GLN A 72 -10.70 -12.06 10.11
CA GLN A 72 -11.84 -11.14 10.14
C GLN A 72 -12.34 -10.90 11.57
N LYS A 73 -12.43 -11.95 12.39
CA LYS A 73 -12.78 -11.83 13.82
C LYS A 73 -11.76 -10.98 14.59
N LEU A 74 -10.47 -11.12 14.28
CA LEU A 74 -9.41 -10.32 14.90
C LEU A 74 -9.51 -8.84 14.50
N LEU A 75 -9.76 -8.56 13.22
CA LEU A 75 -10.03 -7.20 12.71
C LEU A 75 -11.24 -6.56 13.38
N GLN A 76 -12.34 -7.30 13.52
CA GLN A 76 -13.56 -6.82 14.19
C GLN A 76 -13.34 -6.56 15.68
N LYS A 77 -12.56 -7.42 16.34
CA LYS A 77 -12.16 -7.23 17.74
C LYS A 77 -11.28 -6.00 17.91
N PHE A 78 -10.33 -5.78 17.00
CA PHE A 78 -9.49 -4.59 16.96
C PHE A 78 -10.33 -3.32 16.78
N GLN A 79 -11.25 -3.31 15.82
CA GLN A 79 -12.21 -2.21 15.61
C GLN A 79 -13.04 -1.91 16.86
N THR A 80 -13.50 -2.95 17.55
CA THR A 80 -14.29 -2.79 18.78
C THR A 80 -13.47 -2.08 19.87
N TYR A 81 -12.19 -2.41 20.00
CA TYR A 81 -11.32 -1.74 20.97
C TYR A 81 -10.98 -0.30 20.56
N LEU A 82 -10.84 -0.04 19.25
CA LEU A 82 -10.58 1.31 18.74
C LEU A 82 -11.73 2.26 19.04
N ILE A 83 -12.97 1.82 18.77
CA ILE A 83 -14.17 2.60 19.09
C ILE A 83 -14.32 2.85 20.60
N LYS A 84 -13.97 1.85 21.44
CA LYS A 84 -14.01 2.02 22.89
C LYS A 84 -12.94 3.00 23.37
N PHE A 85 -11.74 2.91 22.82
CA PHE A 85 -10.65 3.84 23.10
C PHE A 85 -11.02 5.28 22.74
N GLU A 86 -11.57 5.53 21.55
CA GLU A 86 -12.02 6.87 21.13
C GLU A 86 -13.07 7.46 22.10
N ARG A 87 -14.04 6.63 22.51
CA ARG A 87 -15.08 7.07 23.46
C ARG A 87 -14.52 7.45 24.82
N GLU A 88 -13.58 6.66 25.33
CA GLU A 88 -12.99 6.86 26.65
C GLU A 88 -11.94 7.97 26.63
N GLN A 89 -11.25 8.16 25.50
CA GLN A 89 -10.39 9.31 25.26
C GLN A 89 -11.18 10.63 25.32
N ALA A 90 -12.38 10.67 24.74
CA ALA A 90 -13.27 11.83 24.84
C ALA A 90 -13.81 12.09 26.27
N CYS A 91 -13.72 11.09 27.16
CA CYS A 91 -14.18 11.16 28.55
C CYS A 91 -13.01 11.18 29.56
N THR A 92 -11.79 11.46 29.10
CA THR A 92 -10.51 11.39 29.82
C THR A 92 -10.48 12.09 31.17
N LEU A 93 -11.29 13.12 31.38
CA LEU A 93 -11.38 13.83 32.66
C LEU A 93 -11.82 12.97 33.85
N ASN A 94 -12.50 11.83 33.61
CA ASN A 94 -13.11 11.04 34.68
C ASN A 94 -12.36 9.73 35.01
N HIS A 95 -11.66 9.12 34.05
CA HIS A 95 -11.07 7.77 34.23
C HIS A 95 -9.78 7.54 33.41
N PRO A 96 -8.64 8.17 33.76
CA PRO A 96 -7.38 8.00 33.05
C PRO A 96 -6.89 6.54 33.01
N GLU A 97 -7.16 5.75 34.05
CA GLU A 97 -6.76 4.34 34.13
C GLU A 97 -7.41 3.46 33.04
N ARG A 98 -8.60 3.85 32.56
CA ARG A 98 -9.27 3.13 31.47
C ARG A 98 -8.62 3.36 30.12
N VAL A 99 -8.05 4.55 29.91
CA VAL A 99 -7.35 4.89 28.66
C VAL A 99 -6.14 3.97 28.48
N ASP A 100 -5.33 3.82 29.53
CA ASP A 100 -4.17 2.91 29.55
C ASP A 100 -4.58 1.44 29.33
N GLU A 101 -5.70 1.01 29.93
CA GLU A 101 -6.24 -0.33 29.73
C GLU A 101 -6.59 -0.55 28.24
N TYR A 102 -7.31 0.39 27.62
CA TYR A 102 -7.69 0.29 26.22
C TYR A 102 -6.50 0.38 25.25
N GLN A 103 -5.46 1.16 25.57
CA GLN A 103 -4.21 1.18 24.79
C GLN A 103 -3.56 -0.20 24.77
N LYS A 104 -3.43 -0.85 25.94
CA LYS A 104 -2.89 -2.21 26.05
C LYS A 104 -3.74 -3.22 25.28
N MET A 105 -5.07 -3.10 25.36
CA MET A 105 -5.99 -3.96 24.62
C MET A 105 -5.87 -3.77 23.09
N LEU A 106 -5.70 -2.53 22.63
CA LEU A 106 -5.49 -2.19 21.23
C LEU A 106 -4.20 -2.79 20.68
N LEU A 107 -3.07 -2.56 21.35
CA LEU A 107 -1.77 -3.11 20.96
C LEU A 107 -1.80 -4.64 20.97
N SER A 108 -2.41 -5.26 21.99
CA SER A 108 -2.54 -6.72 22.07
C SER A 108 -3.40 -7.30 20.95
N ALA A 109 -4.47 -6.62 20.55
CA ALA A 109 -5.31 -7.05 19.45
C ALA A 109 -4.60 -6.90 18.09
N LEU A 110 -3.85 -5.82 17.90
CA LEU A 110 -3.05 -5.60 16.69
C LEU A 110 -1.93 -6.64 16.55
N ASP A 111 -1.20 -6.95 17.62
CA ASP A 111 -0.17 -8.00 17.61
C ASP A 111 -0.75 -9.38 17.26
N LYS A 112 -1.92 -9.73 17.81
CA LYS A 112 -2.62 -10.98 17.47
C LYS A 112 -3.02 -11.02 16.00
N TYR A 113 -3.51 -9.89 15.47
CA TYR A 113 -3.84 -9.76 14.05
C TYR A 113 -2.59 -9.92 13.16
N ILE A 114 -1.49 -9.22 13.47
CA ILE A 114 -0.21 -9.33 12.75
C ILE A 114 0.29 -10.78 12.75
N LYS A 115 0.23 -11.48 13.89
CA LYS A 115 0.62 -12.89 13.99
C LYS A 115 -0.24 -13.79 13.11
N ALA A 116 -1.56 -13.57 13.08
CA ALA A 116 -2.47 -14.34 12.21
C ALA A 116 -2.17 -14.08 10.73
N VAL A 117 -1.96 -12.82 10.33
CA VAL A 117 -1.60 -12.43 8.97
C VAL A 117 -0.24 -13.03 8.57
N LYS A 118 0.78 -12.98 9.44
CA LYS A 118 2.10 -13.61 9.21
C LYS A 118 1.99 -15.12 9.00
N HIS A 119 1.17 -15.79 9.82
CA HIS A 119 0.96 -17.24 9.71
C HIS A 119 0.32 -17.64 8.38
N ILE A 120 -0.56 -16.79 7.83
CA ILE A 120 -1.20 -17.02 6.53
C ILE A 120 -0.31 -16.58 5.38
N TYR A 121 0.51 -15.55 5.60
CA TYR A 121 1.43 -15.02 4.61
C TYR A 121 2.42 -16.08 4.15
N GLN A 122 3.19 -16.74 5.04
CA GLN A 122 4.15 -17.85 4.75
C GLN A 122 4.91 -17.76 3.39
N GLY A 123 5.12 -16.56 2.84
CA GLY A 123 5.67 -16.33 1.49
C GLY A 123 4.79 -16.76 0.30
N LYS A 124 3.50 -17.08 0.48
CA LYS A 124 2.65 -17.71 -0.54
C LYS A 124 1.67 -16.78 -1.25
N ALA A 125 1.34 -15.62 -0.69
CA ALA A 125 0.37 -14.70 -1.29
C ALA A 125 0.79 -13.23 -1.10
N THR A 126 1.14 -12.56 -2.19
CA THR A 126 1.63 -11.17 -2.25
C THR A 126 0.62 -10.15 -1.71
N SER A 127 -0.69 -10.43 -1.84
CA SER A 127 -1.76 -9.61 -1.25
C SER A 127 -1.72 -9.56 0.28
N PHE A 128 -1.09 -10.54 0.95
CA PHE A 128 -0.90 -10.52 2.40
C PHE A 128 0.38 -9.79 2.83
N ALA A 129 1.33 -9.57 1.91
CA ALA A 129 2.53 -8.78 2.21
C ALA A 129 2.17 -7.31 2.48
N SER A 130 1.31 -6.72 1.66
CA SER A 130 0.81 -5.35 1.87
C SER A 130 -0.01 -5.25 3.16
N VAL A 131 -0.93 -6.19 3.40
CA VAL A 131 -1.71 -6.27 4.64
C VAL A 131 -0.79 -6.27 5.86
N LEU A 132 0.29 -7.07 5.80
CA LEU A 132 1.25 -7.23 6.87
C LEU A 132 2.10 -5.97 7.09
N ASN A 133 2.60 -5.37 6.01
CA ASN A 133 3.41 -4.15 6.07
C ASN A 133 2.63 -2.98 6.66
N ASP A 134 1.39 -2.79 6.21
CA ASP A 134 0.50 -1.77 6.75
C ASP A 134 0.21 -2.02 8.24
N ALA A 135 -0.05 -3.29 8.63
CA ALA A 135 -0.31 -3.64 10.03
C ALA A 135 0.89 -3.35 10.94
N LEU A 136 2.10 -3.65 10.48
CA LEU A 136 3.34 -3.38 11.21
C LEU A 136 3.61 -1.87 11.32
N ALA A 137 3.36 -1.11 10.26
CA ALA A 137 3.51 0.34 10.29
C ALA A 137 2.53 0.99 11.29
N LEU A 138 1.29 0.51 11.33
CA LEU A 138 0.29 0.94 12.30
C LEU A 138 0.66 0.57 13.74
N GLN A 139 1.31 -0.58 13.95
CA GLN A 139 1.82 -0.95 15.26
C GLN A 139 2.87 0.04 15.76
N ASN A 140 3.86 0.34 14.91
CA ASN A 140 4.91 1.31 15.25
C ASN A 140 4.34 2.69 15.56
N LEU A 141 3.33 3.11 14.80
CA LEU A 141 2.63 4.37 15.01
C LEU A 141 1.94 4.41 16.38
N LEU A 142 1.16 3.38 16.71
CA LEU A 142 0.45 3.32 17.99
C LEU A 142 1.41 3.23 19.18
N GLU A 143 2.48 2.45 19.06
CA GLU A 143 3.52 2.37 20.08
C GLU A 143 4.19 3.73 20.32
N HIS A 144 4.42 4.52 19.27
CA HIS A 144 4.96 5.88 19.41
C HIS A 144 4.04 6.79 20.25
N TYR A 145 2.73 6.83 19.96
CA TYR A 145 1.80 7.68 20.71
C TYR A 145 1.49 7.17 22.11
N PHE A 146 1.46 5.85 22.33
CA PHE A 146 1.08 5.27 23.62
C PHE A 146 2.24 5.13 24.60
N LEU A 147 3.47 4.94 24.11
CA LEU A 147 4.65 4.76 24.96
C LEU A 147 5.43 6.06 25.17
N ASN A 148 5.25 7.08 24.33
CA ASN A 148 5.89 8.40 24.48
C ASN A 148 4.86 9.57 24.48
N PRO A 149 3.97 9.67 25.49
CA PRO A 149 2.96 10.74 25.55
C PRO A 149 3.56 12.15 25.69
N SER A 150 4.83 12.28 26.10
CA SER A 150 5.52 13.56 26.34
C SER A 150 5.77 14.42 25.09
N GLN A 151 5.56 13.90 23.88
CA GLN A 151 5.66 14.66 22.62
C GLN A 151 4.31 14.95 21.96
N ALA A 152 3.20 14.39 22.48
CA ALA A 152 1.88 14.51 21.85
C ALA A 152 1.04 15.68 22.39
N THR A 153 1.55 16.42 23.37
CA THR A 153 0.80 17.48 24.05
C THR A 153 1.66 18.72 24.25
N GLU A 154 1.99 19.43 23.17
CA GLU A 154 2.14 20.89 23.18
C GLU A 154 2.34 21.40 21.75
N ALA A 155 1.35 22.15 21.26
CA ALA A 155 1.54 23.02 20.12
C ALA A 155 2.48 24.15 20.55
N ASN A 156 3.78 24.03 20.30
CA ASN A 156 4.72 25.15 20.18
C ASN A 156 5.99 24.71 19.42
N THR A 157 6.30 25.49 18.39
CA THR A 157 7.54 25.65 17.59
C THR A 157 8.69 24.63 17.70
N PRO A 158 9.30 24.26 16.55
CA PRO A 158 10.25 23.17 16.45
C PRO A 158 11.60 23.55 17.08
N THR A 159 12.05 22.73 18.02
CA THR A 159 13.48 22.57 18.26
C THR A 159 13.85 21.15 17.87
N THR A 160 14.56 21.08 16.74
CA THR A 160 15.45 20.02 16.30
C THR A 160 16.20 19.43 17.50
N GLU A 161 16.45 18.11 17.45
CA GLU A 161 17.26 17.34 18.42
C GLU A 161 16.50 16.59 19.53
N THR A 162 15.62 15.64 19.15
CA THR A 162 15.67 14.25 19.69
C THR A 162 14.63 13.36 19.00
N LEU A 163 14.88 12.95 17.76
CA LEU A 163 14.07 11.92 17.08
C LEU A 163 14.89 11.04 16.12
N SER A 164 16.22 11.09 16.18
CA SER A 164 17.10 10.35 15.27
C SER A 164 17.65 9.02 15.83
N GLN A 165 17.20 8.53 16.99
CA GLN A 165 17.87 7.39 17.65
C GLN A 165 17.01 6.20 18.07
N THR A 166 15.73 6.12 17.70
CA THR A 166 14.92 4.90 17.98
C THR A 166 14.13 4.35 16.79
N VAL A 167 14.34 4.89 15.58
CA VAL A 167 13.77 4.34 14.33
C VAL A 167 14.78 3.44 13.57
N SER A 168 16.00 3.28 14.08
CA SER A 168 17.07 2.55 13.36
C SER A 168 17.09 1.02 13.50
N ASN A 169 16.15 0.36 14.19
CA ASN A 169 16.25 -1.10 14.41
C ASN A 169 15.07 -1.95 13.94
N HIS A 170 14.12 -1.40 13.19
CA HIS A 170 13.24 -2.21 12.36
C HIS A 170 13.39 -1.77 10.90
N GLN A 171 14.27 -2.48 10.18
CA GLN A 171 14.45 -2.49 8.73
C GLN A 171 13.28 -1.86 7.96
N LEU A 172 13.34 -0.55 7.76
CA LEU A 172 12.98 0.03 6.48
C LEU A 172 13.93 -0.62 5.48
N ASN A 173 13.38 -1.40 4.55
CA ASN A 173 14.15 -1.87 3.40
C ASN A 173 14.69 -0.63 2.68
N ASN A 174 15.99 -0.36 2.84
CA ASN A 174 16.75 0.67 2.13
C ASN A 174 16.84 0.44 0.60
N ASN A 175 15.97 -0.40 0.02
CA ASN A 175 16.00 -0.81 -1.39
C ASN A 175 14.73 -0.40 -2.16
N SER A 176 14.03 0.65 -1.71
CA SER A 176 12.97 1.23 -2.53
C SER A 176 13.57 2.11 -3.62
N LYS A 177 13.36 1.75 -4.89
CA LYS A 177 13.86 2.47 -6.06
C LYS A 177 12.71 2.91 -6.96
N TYR A 178 12.85 4.05 -7.62
CA TYR A 178 11.92 4.46 -8.67
C TYR A 178 12.30 3.84 -10.01
N VAL A 179 11.29 3.38 -10.73
CA VAL A 179 11.43 2.84 -12.08
C VAL A 179 10.34 3.41 -12.98
N TYR A 180 10.59 3.34 -14.28
CA TYR A 180 9.79 4.04 -15.26
C TYR A 180 9.29 3.08 -16.33
N VAL A 181 7.97 2.96 -16.43
CA VAL A 181 7.34 2.03 -17.39
C VAL A 181 6.83 2.81 -18.58
N ARG A 182 7.41 2.56 -19.76
CA ARG A 182 6.88 3.09 -21.02
C ARG A 182 5.56 2.40 -21.35
N ILE A 183 4.55 3.21 -21.59
CA ILE A 183 3.20 2.77 -21.95
C ILE A 183 2.80 3.37 -23.29
N PHE A 184 1.95 2.64 -23.99
CA PHE A 184 1.33 3.06 -25.23
C PHE A 184 -0.18 2.93 -25.09
N HIS A 185 -0.89 3.97 -25.50
CA HIS A 185 -2.34 3.88 -25.63
C HIS A 185 -2.84 4.83 -26.73
N ARG A 186 -3.66 4.33 -27.65
CA ARG A 186 -4.19 5.13 -28.78
C ARG A 186 -4.99 6.37 -28.34
N LEU A 187 -5.53 6.36 -27.11
CA LEU A 187 -6.30 7.48 -26.54
C LEU A 187 -5.46 8.39 -25.62
N MET A 188 -4.14 8.18 -25.50
CA MET A 188 -3.28 9.04 -24.67
C MET A 188 -3.42 10.55 -24.97
N PRO A 189 -3.56 11.00 -26.25
CA PRO A 189 -3.72 12.42 -26.57
C PRO A 189 -4.98 13.04 -25.94
N THR A 190 -5.99 12.24 -25.59
CA THR A 190 -7.23 12.72 -24.97
C THR A 190 -7.03 13.23 -23.54
N LEU A 191 -5.90 12.91 -22.89
CA LEU A 191 -5.55 13.42 -21.55
C LEU A 191 -5.51 14.95 -21.47
N ALA A 192 -5.15 15.62 -22.57
CA ALA A 192 -5.12 17.07 -22.66
C ALA A 192 -6.51 17.69 -22.90
N THR A 193 -7.52 16.89 -23.24
CA THR A 193 -8.86 17.37 -23.62
C THR A 193 -9.73 17.57 -22.38
N PRO A 194 -10.36 18.74 -22.19
CA PRO A 194 -11.34 18.95 -21.12
C PRO A 194 -12.48 17.93 -21.20
N ASN A 195 -12.89 17.37 -20.06
CA ASN A 195 -13.99 16.40 -19.94
C ASN A 195 -13.81 15.09 -20.74
N ALA A 196 -12.58 14.69 -21.06
CA ALA A 196 -12.32 13.42 -21.73
C ALA A 196 -12.74 12.21 -20.87
N ASN A 197 -13.16 11.14 -21.55
CA ASN A 197 -13.48 9.88 -20.92
C ASN A 197 -12.19 9.10 -20.61
N PHE A 198 -11.88 8.94 -19.33
CA PHE A 198 -10.69 8.25 -18.83
C PHE A 198 -10.92 6.79 -18.41
N SER A 199 -12.05 6.18 -18.80
CA SER A 199 -12.36 4.78 -18.48
C SER A 199 -11.29 3.78 -18.91
N TRP A 200 -10.50 4.11 -19.94
CA TRP A 200 -9.40 3.28 -20.43
C TRP A 200 -8.17 3.27 -19.50
N ILE A 201 -8.02 4.29 -18.64
CA ILE A 201 -6.85 4.42 -17.75
C ILE A 201 -6.78 3.25 -16.78
N LYS A 202 -7.92 2.87 -16.18
CA LYS A 202 -7.97 1.74 -15.25
C LYS A 202 -7.44 0.45 -15.89
N SER A 203 -7.91 0.12 -17.08
CA SER A 203 -7.44 -1.06 -17.83
C SER A 203 -5.96 -0.97 -18.20
N LEU A 204 -5.45 0.23 -18.47
CA LEU A 204 -4.02 0.45 -18.71
C LEU A 204 -3.19 0.20 -17.44
N LEU A 205 -3.60 0.76 -16.29
CA LEU A 205 -2.90 0.54 -15.02
C LEU A 205 -2.94 -0.94 -14.62
N ASP A 206 -4.09 -1.61 -14.80
CA ASP A 206 -4.20 -3.06 -14.60
C ASP A 206 -3.23 -3.83 -15.52
N SER A 207 -3.00 -3.37 -16.75
CA SER A 207 -2.02 -4.00 -17.66
C SER A 207 -0.58 -3.77 -17.20
N VAL A 208 -0.29 -2.64 -16.55
CA VAL A 208 1.06 -2.31 -16.01
C VAL A 208 1.46 -3.25 -14.88
N THR A 209 0.50 -3.78 -14.10
CA THR A 209 0.79 -4.83 -13.10
C THR A 209 1.43 -6.08 -13.72
N HIS A 210 1.17 -6.30 -15.01
CA HIS A 210 1.73 -7.37 -15.82
C HIS A 210 2.62 -6.84 -16.95
N ALA A 211 3.40 -5.78 -16.68
CA ALA A 211 4.21 -5.05 -17.66
C ALA A 211 5.02 -5.98 -18.59
N GLU A 212 5.64 -7.03 -18.06
CA GLU A 212 6.38 -7.99 -18.86
C GLU A 212 5.50 -8.72 -19.88
N LYS A 213 4.33 -9.22 -19.46
CA LYS A 213 3.40 -9.97 -20.32
C LYS A 213 2.88 -9.11 -21.47
N HIS A 214 2.71 -7.81 -21.22
CA HIS A 214 2.25 -6.85 -22.21
C HIS A 214 3.38 -6.20 -23.02
N GLY A 215 4.64 -6.59 -22.76
CA GLY A 215 5.80 -6.10 -23.51
C GLY A 215 6.13 -4.63 -23.23
N PHE A 216 5.73 -4.09 -22.08
CA PHE A 216 6.12 -2.75 -21.68
C PHE A 216 7.62 -2.70 -21.37
N GLY A 217 8.27 -1.62 -21.81
CA GLY A 217 9.67 -1.36 -21.49
C GLY A 217 9.75 -0.72 -20.12
N VAL A 218 10.57 -1.29 -19.24
CA VAL A 218 10.82 -0.75 -17.91
C VAL A 218 12.25 -0.25 -17.83
N TYR A 219 12.41 0.99 -17.39
CA TYR A 219 13.67 1.70 -17.35
C TYR A 219 14.05 2.01 -15.91
N ALA A 220 15.35 1.95 -15.62
CA ALA A 220 15.89 2.36 -14.33
C ALA A 220 15.90 3.89 -14.17
N GLU A 221 16.10 4.61 -15.27
CA GLU A 221 16.29 6.07 -15.28
C GLU A 221 15.17 6.78 -16.07
N GLU A 222 14.77 7.96 -15.59
CA GLU A 222 13.69 8.75 -16.21
C GLU A 222 14.08 9.24 -17.61
N GLU A 223 15.34 9.65 -17.77
CA GLU A 223 15.85 10.17 -19.05
C GLU A 223 15.73 9.13 -20.18
N ASP A 224 15.95 7.86 -19.86
CA ASP A 224 15.92 6.79 -20.84
C ASP A 224 14.50 6.50 -21.31
N VAL A 225 13.52 6.51 -20.38
CA VAL A 225 12.14 6.34 -20.78
C VAL A 225 11.67 7.50 -21.65
N VAL A 226 12.08 8.73 -21.33
CA VAL A 226 11.72 9.94 -22.11
C VAL A 226 12.29 9.87 -23.52
N LYS A 227 13.58 9.48 -23.67
CA LYS A 227 14.22 9.28 -24.99
C LYS A 227 13.56 8.17 -25.82
N SER A 228 12.85 7.24 -25.17
CA SER A 228 12.21 6.11 -25.82
C SER A 228 10.79 6.35 -26.33
N LEU A 229 10.19 7.50 -26.01
CA LEU A 229 8.83 7.88 -26.44
C LEU A 229 8.87 8.33 -27.91
N LYS A 230 7.96 7.79 -28.75
CA LYS A 230 8.00 8.02 -30.20
C LYS A 230 7.08 9.14 -30.68
N ASP A 231 5.93 9.27 -30.04
CA ASP A 231 4.85 10.17 -30.43
C ASP A 231 3.92 10.45 -29.23
N ASP A 232 2.86 11.20 -29.46
CA ASP A 232 1.89 11.64 -28.45
C ASP A 232 0.97 10.52 -27.93
N GLN A 233 1.06 9.30 -28.45
CA GLN A 233 0.36 8.11 -27.94
C GLN A 233 1.15 7.38 -26.85
N TYR A 234 2.40 7.80 -26.62
CA TYR A 234 3.26 7.27 -25.57
C TYR A 234 3.29 8.16 -24.34
N GLY A 235 3.38 7.52 -23.19
CA GLY A 235 3.70 8.15 -21.93
C GLY A 235 4.55 7.21 -21.09
N TYR A 236 4.79 7.59 -19.85
CA TYR A 236 5.40 6.69 -18.89
C TYR A 236 4.76 6.80 -17.52
N ILE A 237 4.86 5.71 -16.76
CA ILE A 237 4.41 5.65 -15.37
C ILE A 237 5.64 5.59 -14.48
N THR A 238 5.67 6.41 -13.43
CA THR A 238 6.64 6.28 -12.35
C THR A 238 6.10 5.33 -11.29
N LEU A 239 6.88 4.30 -11.00
CA LEU A 239 6.58 3.29 -9.99
C LEU A 239 7.64 3.32 -8.90
N GLN A 240 7.23 3.02 -7.67
CA GLN A 240 8.17 2.64 -6.62
C GLN A 240 8.25 1.11 -6.52
N ILE A 241 9.44 0.55 -6.53
CA ILE A 241 9.65 -0.89 -6.39
C ILE A 241 10.64 -1.19 -5.29
N ASN A 242 10.59 -2.41 -4.76
CA ASN A 242 11.64 -2.97 -3.93
C ASN A 242 12.57 -3.81 -4.81
N GLU A 243 13.82 -3.35 -4.96
CA GLU A 243 14.80 -3.94 -5.88
C GLU A 243 15.02 -5.44 -5.65
N GLU A 244 15.04 -5.89 -4.40
CA GLU A 244 15.28 -7.30 -4.05
C GLU A 244 14.08 -8.23 -4.28
N GLN A 245 12.87 -7.66 -4.26
CA GLN A 245 11.63 -8.45 -4.32
C GLN A 245 11.02 -8.41 -5.73
N ASP A 246 11.15 -7.27 -6.40
CA ASP A 246 10.39 -6.97 -7.61
C ASP A 246 11.24 -7.17 -8.87
N ILE A 247 12.58 -7.07 -8.79
CA ILE A 247 13.49 -7.30 -9.92
C ILE A 247 13.99 -8.74 -9.90
N THR A 248 13.69 -9.49 -10.97
CA THR A 248 14.23 -10.85 -11.13
C THR A 248 15.52 -10.82 -11.94
N ALA A 249 16.64 -11.23 -11.32
CA ALA A 249 17.94 -11.40 -11.99
C ALA A 249 18.02 -12.66 -12.88
N GLN A 250 16.95 -13.46 -12.98
CA GLN A 250 16.98 -14.80 -13.58
C GLN A 250 16.87 -14.83 -15.11
N ARG A 251 16.82 -13.69 -15.81
CA ARG A 251 16.59 -13.65 -17.26
C ARG A 251 17.66 -12.87 -18.01
N PRO A 252 17.92 -13.23 -19.28
CA PRO A 252 18.87 -12.50 -20.12
C PRO A 252 18.44 -11.04 -20.24
N GLU A 253 19.42 -10.16 -20.13
CA GLU A 253 19.26 -8.71 -20.23
C GLU A 253 18.59 -8.35 -21.56
N LYS A 254 17.47 -7.62 -21.48
CA LYS A 254 16.79 -7.08 -22.66
C LYS A 254 17.31 -5.67 -22.88
N ILE A 255 17.70 -5.35 -24.10
CA ILE A 255 18.16 -4.00 -24.44
C ILE A 255 17.06 -3.27 -25.18
N CYS A 256 16.80 -2.01 -24.81
CA CYS A 256 15.90 -1.14 -25.55
C CYS A 256 16.52 -0.83 -26.93
N PRO A 257 15.87 -1.17 -28.05
CA PRO A 257 16.44 -0.93 -29.38
C PRO A 257 16.50 0.55 -29.77
N ILE A 258 15.81 1.42 -29.04
CA ILE A 258 15.75 2.87 -29.31
C ILE A 258 16.88 3.61 -28.59
N VAL A 259 17.07 3.28 -27.31
CA VAL A 259 17.99 4.02 -26.42
C VAL A 259 19.31 3.26 -26.20
N GLY A 260 19.33 1.95 -26.45
CA GLY A 260 20.51 1.10 -26.24
C GLY A 260 20.77 0.75 -24.77
N CYS A 261 19.88 1.13 -23.85
CA CYS A 261 20.00 0.85 -22.42
C CYS A 261 19.31 -0.47 -22.02
N PRO A 262 19.73 -1.08 -20.90
CA PRO A 262 19.09 -2.28 -20.40
C PRO A 262 17.71 -2.01 -19.81
N LEU A 263 16.78 -2.91 -20.11
CA LEU A 263 15.42 -2.91 -19.59
C LEU A 263 15.36 -3.79 -18.35
N LEU A 264 14.70 -3.27 -17.31
CA LEU A 264 14.45 -4.02 -16.10
C LEU A 264 13.36 -5.07 -16.34
N THR A 265 13.51 -6.23 -15.70
CA THR A 265 12.47 -7.25 -15.64
C THR A 265 11.83 -7.21 -14.26
N ILE A 266 10.61 -6.66 -14.21
CA ILE A 266 9.85 -6.55 -12.98
C ILE A 266 8.71 -7.55 -13.01
N THR A 267 8.54 -8.30 -11.91
CA THR A 267 7.42 -9.22 -11.74
C THR A 267 6.45 -8.69 -10.69
N ASN A 268 5.16 -8.63 -11.04
CA ASN A 268 4.05 -8.32 -10.12
C ASN A 268 4.10 -6.93 -9.48
N ILE A 269 3.97 -5.89 -10.30
CA ILE A 269 3.87 -4.51 -9.82
C ILE A 269 2.54 -4.32 -9.06
N ASN A 270 2.61 -3.86 -7.82
CA ASN A 270 1.43 -3.43 -7.08
C ASN A 270 0.91 -2.08 -7.62
N LEU A 271 -0.39 -1.97 -7.88
CA LEU A 271 -1.02 -0.72 -8.32
C LEU A 271 -0.83 0.42 -7.32
N ASP A 272 -0.78 0.11 -6.02
CA ASP A 272 -0.57 1.11 -4.97
C ASP A 272 0.82 1.78 -5.06
N ASN A 273 1.75 1.18 -5.81
CA ASN A 273 3.09 1.74 -6.02
C ASN A 273 3.16 2.67 -7.24
N ILE A 274 2.06 2.83 -7.98
CA ILE A 274 1.96 3.75 -9.10
C ILE A 274 1.80 5.17 -8.57
N LEU A 275 2.80 6.02 -8.80
CA LEU A 275 2.81 7.38 -8.26
C LEU A 275 2.19 8.38 -9.23
N ARG A 276 2.63 8.34 -10.49
CA ARG A 276 2.19 9.28 -11.52
C ARG A 276 2.26 8.69 -12.92
N LEU A 277 1.40 9.23 -13.78
CA LEU A 277 1.47 9.11 -15.23
C LEU A 277 2.05 10.41 -15.78
N THR A 278 3.06 10.33 -16.63
CA THR A 278 3.60 11.49 -17.35
C THR A 278 3.36 11.35 -18.84
N HIS A 279 2.77 12.40 -19.43
CA HIS A 279 2.45 12.49 -20.86
C HIS A 279 2.65 13.92 -21.34
N ASN A 280 3.39 14.13 -22.43
CA ASN A 280 3.71 15.45 -22.98
C ASN A 280 4.19 16.47 -21.92
N GLN A 281 5.11 16.04 -21.04
CA GLN A 281 5.66 16.83 -19.93
C GLN A 281 4.64 17.24 -18.84
N VAL A 282 3.39 16.77 -18.94
CA VAL A 282 2.36 16.96 -17.93
C VAL A 282 2.36 15.75 -17.00
N ASN A 283 2.42 16.02 -15.69
CA ASN A 283 2.33 15.02 -14.65
C ASN A 283 0.89 14.88 -14.16
N TYR A 284 0.39 13.67 -14.20
CA TYR A 284 -0.92 13.30 -13.71
C TYR A 284 -0.75 12.37 -12.50
N ASN A 285 -1.21 12.82 -11.34
CA ASN A 285 -1.17 12.01 -10.13
C ASN A 285 -2.22 10.90 -10.23
N ILE A 286 -1.89 9.69 -9.79
CA ILE A 286 -2.83 8.58 -9.73
C ILE A 286 -3.18 8.36 -8.26
N LYS A 287 -4.46 8.49 -7.91
CA LYS A 287 -4.97 8.24 -6.55
C LYS A 287 -6.21 7.35 -6.66
N ASP A 288 -6.23 6.23 -5.96
CA ASP A 288 -7.32 5.24 -5.98
C ASP A 288 -7.66 4.72 -7.40
N GLY A 289 -6.66 4.68 -8.29
CA GLY A 289 -6.85 4.32 -9.71
C GLY A 289 -7.53 5.40 -10.56
N ILE A 290 -7.70 6.61 -10.01
CA ILE A 290 -8.24 7.79 -10.69
C ILE A 290 -7.11 8.75 -11.01
N LEU A 291 -7.15 9.30 -12.21
CA LEU A 291 -6.17 10.25 -12.71
C LEU A 291 -6.54 11.68 -12.30
N HIS A 292 -5.62 12.38 -11.64
CA HIS A 292 -5.74 13.79 -11.27
C HIS A 292 -4.70 14.60 -12.03
N ARG A 293 -5.13 15.59 -12.80
CA ARG A 293 -4.23 16.54 -13.44
C ARG A 293 -3.68 17.51 -12.38
N ASN A 294 -2.36 17.61 -12.27
CA ASN A 294 -1.75 18.67 -11.46
C ASN A 294 -1.86 19.97 -12.26
N ASN A 295 -2.58 20.95 -11.71
CA ASN A 295 -2.63 22.32 -12.23
C ASN A 295 -1.38 23.08 -11.81
#